data_AF-A0A373ZWA0-F1
#
_entry.id   AF-A0A373ZWA0-F1
#
_cell.length_a   1.000
_cell.length_b   1.000
_cell.length_c   1.000
_cell.angle_alpha   90.00
_cell.angle_beta   90.00
_cell.angle_gamma   90.00
#
_symmetry.space_group_name_H-M   'P 1'
#
loop_
_entity.id
_entity.type
_entity.pdbx_description
1 polymer ?
#
loop_
_entity_poly.entity_id
_entity_poly.type
_entity_poly.pdbx_seq_one_letter_code
_entity_poly.pdbx_strand_id
1 'polypeptide(L)'
;MFSDYDTPTPASVYLIINPDQKVEYLRLFDCGWLFSFIEREVSAYRLCKDRDIPDNWLMEYRFKDQSLIPPFSNTDNGDYLSRLLPVTNSLGIWPSNVVRLRDAVFCHKMHIEPLSEQGSHDVLLNHPHFTSSSNYYDDKLVKEGNYQFPCWKALESERGVLLFSETENGKLAFRKYWQYLTDHFFDPKFHIEFLNEYHVPKFMDPYASHVDRFYDLRIKRSIERESITPIPQEFFAPRELVRTGFCQQRFDMTPTGKNYELFAVGMHIYKEIKVTLDNYRLASLLHLCECGEPIHHLSPEKHQQCPYEADLNAIREKFYNKPSEEQEKAYREYGEKHLKEEFPLYWQKIAEHQTPEQEKATTPKIKI
;
A
#
# COMPACT_ATOMS: atom_id res chain seq x y z
N MET A 1 -22.52 47.62 23.10
CA MET A 1 -21.48 46.59 23.05
C MET A 1 -22.05 45.43 22.26
N PHE A 2 -21.73 45.38 20.97
CA PHE A 2 -21.99 44.19 20.18
C PHE A 2 -20.88 43.19 20.55
N SER A 3 -21.25 41.97 20.96
CA SER A 3 -20.28 40.93 21.29
C SER A 3 -19.40 40.65 20.08
N ASP A 4 -18.09 40.64 20.27
CA ASP A 4 -17.16 40.16 19.27
C ASP A 4 -17.63 38.79 18.78
N TYR A 5 -17.74 38.67 17.46
CA TYR A 5 -18.06 37.42 16.79
C TYR A 5 -17.06 36.36 17.25
N ASP A 6 -17.56 35.20 17.72
CA ASP A 6 -16.77 33.99 17.98
C ASP A 6 -16.00 33.64 16.71
N THR A 7 -14.79 34.18 16.56
CA THR A 7 -13.87 33.77 15.53
C THR A 7 -13.45 32.34 15.84
N PRO A 8 -13.64 31.39 14.92
CA PRO A 8 -13.20 30.02 15.11
C PRO A 8 -11.73 30.00 15.56
N THR A 9 -11.45 29.37 16.70
CA THR A 9 -10.08 29.23 17.21
C THR A 9 -9.58 27.84 16.84
N PRO A 10 -8.65 27.67 15.88
CA PRO A 10 -8.17 26.37 15.48
C PRO A 10 -7.40 25.68 16.61
N ALA A 11 -7.55 24.37 16.73
CA ALA A 11 -6.82 23.57 17.72
C ALA A 11 -6.57 22.14 17.21
N SER A 12 -5.52 21.53 17.74
CA SER A 12 -5.17 20.14 17.46
C SER A 12 -5.35 19.28 18.71
N VAL A 13 -5.96 18.11 18.53
CA VAL A 13 -6.04 17.04 19.54
C VAL A 13 -4.93 16.03 19.24
N TYR A 14 -4.03 15.85 20.21
CA TYR A 14 -2.94 14.88 20.15
C TYR A 14 -3.24 13.70 21.05
N LEU A 15 -3.14 12.50 20.50
CA LEU A 15 -3.50 11.25 21.15
C LEU A 15 -2.30 10.29 21.14
N ILE A 16 -2.15 9.55 22.23
CA ILE A 16 -1.41 8.27 22.24
C ILE A 16 -2.42 7.18 22.53
N ILE A 17 -2.56 6.25 21.59
CA ILE A 17 -3.47 5.12 21.70
C ILE A 17 -2.61 3.87 21.89
N ASN A 18 -2.96 3.04 22.86
CA ASN A 18 -2.26 1.80 23.12
C ASN A 18 -2.90 0.61 22.40
N PRO A 19 -2.27 -0.57 22.41
CA PRO A 19 -2.81 -1.78 21.78
C PRO A 19 -4.18 -2.24 22.31
N ASP A 20 -4.57 -1.84 23.53
CA ASP A 20 -5.93 -2.08 24.04
C ASP A 20 -6.97 -1.12 23.44
N GLN A 21 -6.56 -0.27 22.48
CA GLN A 21 -7.35 0.77 21.84
C GLN A 21 -7.85 1.83 22.82
N LYS A 22 -7.11 2.04 23.91
CA LYS A 22 -7.39 3.08 24.91
C LYS A 22 -6.46 4.27 24.70
N VAL A 23 -6.99 5.44 24.98
CA VAL A 23 -6.20 6.68 24.99
C VAL A 23 -5.39 6.73 26.28
N GLU A 24 -4.08 6.54 26.19
CA GLU A 24 -3.15 6.67 27.33
C GLU A 24 -2.79 8.13 27.59
N TYR A 25 -2.77 8.93 26.54
CA TYR A 25 -2.42 10.32 26.61
C TYR A 25 -3.25 11.16 25.64
N LEU A 26 -3.70 12.30 26.12
CA LEU A 26 -4.52 13.25 25.40
C LEU A 26 -4.06 14.66 25.74
N ARG A 27 -3.86 15.51 24.73
CA ARG A 27 -3.73 16.96 24.94
C ARG A 27 -4.30 17.78 23.79
N LEU A 28 -4.70 18.99 24.15
CA LEU A 28 -5.03 20.06 23.24
C LEU A 28 -3.85 21.03 23.19
N PHE A 29 -3.41 21.36 21.97
CA PHE A 29 -2.48 22.46 21.73
C PHE A 29 -2.98 23.28 20.53
N ASP A 30 -2.38 24.44 20.34
CA ASP A 30 -2.42 25.13 19.05
C ASP A 30 -1.89 24.20 17.94
N CYS A 31 -2.18 24.51 16.69
CA CYS A 31 -1.66 23.72 15.58
C CYS A 31 -0.12 23.83 15.48
N GLY A 32 0.56 22.74 15.06
CA GLY A 32 2.00 22.75 14.77
C GLY A 32 2.92 22.16 15.86
N TRP A 33 2.37 21.56 16.92
CA TRP A 33 3.14 20.99 18.03
C TRP A 33 3.48 19.51 17.89
N LEU A 34 3.13 18.88 16.75
CA LEU A 34 3.27 17.44 16.55
C LEU A 34 4.69 16.91 16.76
N PHE A 35 5.70 17.61 16.24
CA PHE A 35 7.10 17.20 16.39
C PHE A 35 7.53 17.17 17.86
N SER A 36 7.26 18.25 18.62
CA SER A 36 7.57 18.33 20.04
C SER A 36 6.79 17.30 20.87
N PHE A 37 5.54 17.02 20.46
CA PHE A 37 4.73 15.96 21.05
C PHE A 37 5.41 14.59 20.87
N ILE A 38 5.82 14.24 19.65
CA ILE A 38 6.52 12.98 19.35
C ILE A 38 7.83 12.89 20.13
N GLU A 39 8.68 13.92 20.09
CA GLU A 39 9.99 13.91 20.76
C GLU A 39 9.90 13.71 22.26
N ARG A 40 8.87 14.28 22.90
CA ARG A 40 8.62 14.06 24.33
C ARG A 40 8.35 12.59 24.63
N GLU A 41 7.53 11.93 23.83
CA GLU A 41 7.21 10.51 24.03
C GLU A 41 8.42 9.62 23.71
N VAL A 42 9.12 9.89 22.61
CA VAL A 42 10.36 9.19 22.24
C VAL A 42 11.40 9.26 23.36
N SER A 43 11.51 10.41 24.06
CA SER A 43 12.50 10.62 25.11
C SER A 43 12.48 9.58 26.23
N ALA A 44 11.30 9.03 26.54
CA ALA A 44 11.12 7.99 27.54
C ALA A 44 11.72 6.62 27.13
N TYR A 45 11.92 6.40 25.83
CA TYR A 45 12.31 5.10 25.26
C TYR A 45 13.69 5.11 24.57
N ARG A 46 14.43 6.22 24.59
CA ARG A 46 15.73 6.36 23.91
C ARG A 46 16.76 5.30 24.31
N LEU A 47 16.73 4.88 25.58
CA LEU A 47 17.64 3.87 26.14
C LEU A 47 17.01 2.46 26.23
N CYS A 48 15.74 2.32 25.84
CA CYS A 48 15.05 1.04 25.84
C CYS A 48 15.54 0.14 24.71
N LYS A 49 15.52 -1.16 24.96
CA LYS A 49 15.70 -2.16 23.89
C LYS A 49 14.43 -2.16 23.05
N ASP A 50 14.55 -2.44 21.76
CA ASP A 50 13.43 -2.29 20.82
C ASP A 50 12.20 -3.14 21.21
N ARG A 51 12.42 -4.32 21.77
CA ARG A 51 11.38 -5.22 22.29
C ARG A 51 10.57 -4.65 23.48
N ASP A 52 11.13 -3.69 24.19
CA ASP A 52 10.52 -3.10 25.40
C ASP A 52 9.70 -1.85 25.04
N ILE A 53 9.65 -1.47 23.75
CA ILE A 53 8.88 -0.33 23.26
C ILE A 53 7.46 -0.81 22.91
N PRO A 54 6.40 -0.19 23.48
CA PRO A 54 5.03 -0.57 23.17
C PRO A 54 4.66 -0.17 21.74
N ASP A 55 3.70 -0.87 21.14
CA ASP A 55 3.17 -0.55 19.81
C ASP A 55 2.10 0.56 19.89
N ASN A 56 2.44 1.67 20.56
CA ASN A 56 1.55 2.81 20.73
C ASN A 56 1.50 3.67 19.46
N TRP A 57 0.32 4.17 19.14
CA TRP A 57 0.07 4.99 17.95
C TRP A 57 -0.20 6.43 18.35
N LEU A 58 0.59 7.35 17.80
CA LEU A 58 0.49 8.79 18.03
C LEU A 58 -0.32 9.41 16.89
N MET A 59 -1.37 10.16 17.22
CA MET A 59 -2.28 10.75 16.23
C MET A 59 -2.54 12.23 16.47
N GLU A 60 -2.70 12.98 15.38
CA GLU A 60 -3.14 14.38 15.41
C GLU A 60 -4.46 14.55 14.66
N TYR A 61 -5.49 15.07 15.33
CA TYR A 61 -6.73 15.55 14.72
C TYR A 61 -6.77 17.07 14.75
N ARG A 62 -6.92 17.71 13.59
CA ARG A 62 -6.98 19.18 13.47
C ARG A 62 -8.42 19.65 13.34
N PHE A 63 -8.82 20.56 14.22
CA PHE A 63 -10.13 21.20 14.22
C PHE A 63 -9.98 22.66 13.79
N LYS A 64 -10.89 23.12 12.93
CA LYS A 64 -10.97 24.53 12.54
C LYS A 64 -11.48 25.42 13.68
N ASP A 65 -12.23 24.82 14.59
CA ASP A 65 -12.77 25.46 15.79
C ASP A 65 -12.66 24.50 16.97
N GLN A 66 -11.98 24.92 18.03
CA GLN A 66 -11.83 24.17 19.27
C GLN A 66 -13.16 23.87 19.95
N SER A 67 -14.22 24.67 19.70
CA SER A 67 -15.55 24.46 20.28
C SER A 67 -16.18 23.13 19.83
N LEU A 68 -15.72 22.58 18.71
CA LEU A 68 -16.15 21.30 18.14
C LEU A 68 -15.45 20.10 18.79
N ILE A 69 -14.41 20.32 19.59
CA ILE A 69 -13.66 19.24 20.24
C ILE A 69 -14.48 18.72 21.42
N PRO A 70 -14.77 17.40 21.49
CA PRO A 70 -15.45 16.83 22.64
C PRO A 70 -14.71 17.13 23.96
N PRO A 71 -15.43 17.44 25.05
CA PRO A 71 -14.79 17.84 26.30
C PRO A 71 -13.92 16.72 26.87
N PHE A 72 -12.86 17.05 27.62
CA PHE A 72 -12.04 16.05 28.30
C PHE A 72 -12.65 15.70 29.66
N SER A 73 -12.45 14.46 30.10
CA SER A 73 -12.73 14.05 31.48
C SER A 73 -11.54 14.44 32.37
N ASN A 74 -11.82 14.84 33.60
CA ASN A 74 -10.77 15.19 34.58
C ASN A 74 -10.16 13.95 35.26
N THR A 75 -10.73 12.76 35.08
CA THR A 75 -10.33 11.54 35.79
C THR A 75 -9.71 10.49 34.87
N ASP A 76 -10.47 10.05 33.87
CA ASP A 76 -10.07 9.02 32.92
C ASP A 76 -10.60 9.37 31.53
N ASN A 77 -9.72 9.25 30.53
CA ASN A 77 -10.02 9.49 29.11
C ASN A 77 -9.74 8.25 28.25
N GLY A 78 -9.55 7.06 28.83
CA GLY A 78 -9.25 5.84 28.07
C GLY A 78 -10.27 5.54 26.96
N ASP A 79 -11.52 5.92 27.16
CA ASP A 79 -12.63 5.75 26.21
C ASP A 79 -12.85 6.94 25.25
N TYR A 80 -11.98 7.95 25.26
CA TYR A 80 -12.19 9.24 24.58
C TYR A 80 -12.46 9.10 23.07
N LEU A 81 -11.92 8.06 22.42
CA LEU A 81 -12.21 7.74 21.02
C LEU A 81 -13.71 7.60 20.74
N SER A 82 -14.49 7.04 21.68
CA SER A 82 -15.94 6.88 21.54
C SER A 82 -16.69 8.22 21.40
N ARG A 83 -16.11 9.31 21.91
CA ARG A 83 -16.64 10.67 21.82
C ARG A 83 -16.05 11.44 20.64
N LEU A 84 -14.77 11.20 20.34
CA LEU A 84 -14.06 11.86 19.23
C LEU A 84 -14.55 11.39 17.86
N LEU A 85 -14.61 10.06 17.64
CA LEU A 85 -14.87 9.49 16.32
C LEU A 85 -16.23 9.89 15.72
N PRO A 86 -17.35 9.93 16.48
CA PRO A 86 -18.61 10.42 15.93
C PRO A 86 -18.53 11.86 15.41
N VAL A 87 -17.84 12.73 16.15
CA VAL A 87 -17.66 14.13 15.75
C VAL A 87 -16.77 14.24 14.53
N THR A 88 -15.60 13.61 14.54
CA THR A 88 -14.66 13.68 13.40
C THR A 88 -15.28 13.09 12.14
N ASN A 89 -16.01 11.97 12.24
CA ASN A 89 -16.72 11.38 11.11
C ASN A 89 -17.80 12.31 10.55
N SER A 90 -18.59 12.95 11.43
CA SER A 90 -19.64 13.89 10.99
C SER A 90 -19.08 15.14 10.28
N LEU A 91 -17.86 15.55 10.66
CA LEU A 91 -17.18 16.72 10.11
C LEU A 91 -16.23 16.37 8.95
N GLY A 92 -16.07 15.08 8.59
CA GLY A 92 -15.09 14.63 7.60
C GLY A 92 -13.63 14.92 8.02
N ILE A 93 -13.35 14.97 9.32
CA ILE A 93 -12.02 15.18 9.88
C ILE A 93 -11.33 13.83 9.99
N TRP A 94 -10.16 13.74 9.39
CA TRP A 94 -9.27 12.58 9.46
C TRP A 94 -7.98 12.96 10.18
N PRO A 95 -7.24 11.99 10.74
CA PRO A 95 -5.91 12.27 11.25
C PRO A 95 -5.06 12.99 10.19
N SER A 96 -4.38 14.03 10.63
CA SER A 96 -3.42 14.75 9.79
C SER A 96 -2.11 13.98 9.68
N ASN A 97 -1.75 13.29 10.77
CA ASN A 97 -0.57 12.45 10.85
C ASN A 97 -0.85 11.30 11.82
N VAL A 98 -0.24 10.16 11.54
CA VAL A 98 -0.20 8.98 12.41
C VAL A 98 1.26 8.55 12.46
N VAL A 99 1.78 8.28 13.65
CA VAL A 99 3.18 7.85 13.87
C VAL A 99 3.19 6.68 14.85
N ARG A 100 3.83 5.56 14.49
CA ARG A 100 4.08 4.48 15.45
C ARG A 100 5.22 4.90 16.38
N LEU A 101 5.05 4.69 17.67
CA LEU A 101 6.09 5.00 18.65
C LEU A 101 7.39 4.23 18.33
N ARG A 102 7.29 2.97 17.92
CA ARG A 102 8.44 2.15 17.52
C ARG A 102 9.20 2.78 16.35
N ASP A 103 8.49 3.22 15.32
CA ASP A 103 9.07 3.89 14.16
C ASP A 103 9.72 5.21 14.59
N ALA A 104 9.05 6.03 15.42
CA ALA A 104 9.60 7.28 15.92
C ALA A 104 10.88 7.10 16.74
N VAL A 105 10.92 6.09 17.62
CA VAL A 105 12.13 5.77 18.41
C VAL A 105 13.25 5.28 17.49
N PHE A 106 12.94 4.46 16.49
CA PHE A 106 13.91 4.04 15.48
C PHE A 106 14.48 5.22 14.70
N CYS A 107 13.62 6.10 14.19
CA CYS A 107 13.99 7.32 13.50
C CYS A 107 14.94 8.17 14.35
N HIS A 108 14.63 8.35 15.63
CA HIS A 108 15.52 9.06 16.56
C HIS A 108 16.91 8.42 16.67
N LYS A 109 16.98 7.08 16.82
CA LYS A 109 18.26 6.34 16.90
C LYS A 109 19.09 6.44 15.61
N MET A 110 18.43 6.58 14.46
CA MET A 110 19.07 6.66 13.14
C MET A 110 19.24 8.09 12.63
N HIS A 111 18.89 9.11 13.42
CA HIS A 111 18.90 10.52 13.02
C HIS A 111 18.02 10.83 11.79
N ILE A 112 16.88 10.15 11.68
CA ILE A 112 15.84 10.36 10.67
C ILE A 112 14.72 11.19 11.29
N GLU A 113 14.17 12.16 10.57
CA GLU A 113 13.01 12.92 11.04
C GLU A 113 11.73 12.06 10.92
N PRO A 114 10.99 11.80 12.02
CA PRO A 114 9.86 10.85 12.01
C PRO A 114 8.69 11.20 11.08
N LEU A 115 8.53 12.48 10.72
CA LEU A 115 7.46 12.98 9.85
C LEU A 115 7.91 13.17 8.39
N SER A 116 9.17 12.85 8.09
CA SER A 116 9.71 12.91 6.73
C SER A 116 9.33 11.66 5.93
N GLU A 117 9.50 11.72 4.60
CA GLU A 117 9.36 10.55 3.73
C GLU A 117 10.26 9.38 4.16
N GLN A 118 11.49 9.67 4.60
CA GLN A 118 12.45 8.68 5.10
C GLN A 118 12.02 8.05 6.43
N GLY A 119 11.20 8.77 7.22
CA GLY A 119 10.61 8.29 8.45
C GLY A 119 9.28 7.54 8.25
N SER A 120 8.78 7.46 7.02
CA SER A 120 7.55 6.72 6.72
C SER A 120 7.77 5.21 6.88
N HIS A 121 6.77 4.51 7.41
CA HIS A 121 6.93 3.12 7.78
C HIS A 121 7.36 2.21 6.63
N ASP A 122 6.77 2.38 5.45
CA ASP A 122 7.09 1.57 4.27
C ASP A 122 8.53 1.79 3.76
N VAL A 123 9.10 2.99 3.95
CA VAL A 123 10.51 3.25 3.68
C VAL A 123 11.40 2.62 4.75
N LEU A 124 10.99 2.74 6.03
CA LEU A 124 11.71 2.13 7.15
C LEU A 124 11.79 0.60 7.02
N LEU A 125 10.74 -0.08 6.52
CA LEU A 125 10.74 -1.53 6.30
C LEU A 125 11.91 -2.02 5.41
N ASN A 126 12.43 -1.17 4.54
CA ASN A 126 13.54 -1.47 3.64
C ASN A 126 14.90 -0.98 4.17
N HIS A 127 14.93 -0.31 5.32
CA HIS A 127 16.17 0.24 5.88
C HIS A 127 17.06 -0.90 6.44
N PRO A 128 18.37 -0.98 6.13
CA PRO A 128 19.23 -2.12 6.49
C PRO A 128 19.30 -2.42 7.99
N HIS A 129 19.17 -1.38 8.83
CA HIS A 129 19.18 -1.51 10.29
C HIS A 129 17.79 -1.62 10.91
N PHE A 130 16.73 -1.48 10.10
CA PHE A 130 15.38 -1.83 10.50
C PHE A 130 15.23 -3.35 10.37
N THR A 131 16.12 -4.08 11.06
CA THR A 131 16.27 -5.53 10.87
C THR A 131 15.11 -6.29 11.49
N SER A 132 14.61 -7.26 10.74
CA SER A 132 13.73 -8.35 11.18
C SER A 132 14.34 -9.30 12.22
N SER A 133 15.14 -8.80 13.17
CA SER A 133 15.11 -9.38 14.53
C SER A 133 13.74 -9.12 15.20
N SER A 134 12.93 -8.26 14.56
CA SER A 134 11.48 -8.16 14.62
C SER A 134 10.79 -8.74 13.39
N ASN A 135 10.56 -10.06 13.38
CA ASN A 135 9.88 -10.79 12.32
C ASN A 135 8.52 -10.17 11.95
N TYR A 136 8.47 -9.36 10.89
CA TYR A 136 7.21 -9.00 10.24
C TYR A 136 6.83 -10.08 9.23
N TYR A 137 6.39 -11.20 9.81
CA TYR A 137 5.43 -12.18 9.28
C TYR A 137 4.92 -13.10 10.40
N ASP A 138 5.49 -12.97 11.60
CA ASP A 138 5.07 -13.56 12.87
C ASP A 138 5.79 -12.72 13.95
N ASP A 139 5.18 -11.64 14.46
CA ASP A 139 5.79 -10.64 15.37
C ASP A 139 6.34 -11.28 16.65
N LYS A 140 7.52 -11.89 16.56
CA LYS A 140 8.22 -12.54 17.69
C LYS A 140 9.19 -11.59 18.40
N LEU A 141 8.96 -10.28 18.33
CA LEU A 141 9.29 -9.39 19.46
C LEU A 141 8.23 -9.47 20.56
N VAL A 142 7.11 -10.15 20.29
CA VAL A 142 6.17 -10.64 21.29
C VAL A 142 6.78 -11.90 21.92
N LYS A 143 7.46 -11.74 23.07
CA LYS A 143 7.25 -12.73 24.12
C LYS A 143 5.76 -12.70 24.45
N GLU A 144 5.19 -13.85 24.82
CA GLU A 144 3.91 -13.94 25.53
C GLU A 144 3.71 -12.70 26.42
N GLY A 145 2.84 -11.75 26.01
CA GLY A 145 2.51 -10.55 26.78
C GLY A 145 2.61 -9.17 26.11
N ASN A 146 3.28 -8.97 24.97
CA ASN A 146 3.22 -7.68 24.26
C ASN A 146 2.08 -7.68 23.21
N TYR A 147 1.05 -6.86 23.43
CA TYR A 147 -0.11 -6.77 22.53
C TYR A 147 0.24 -5.96 21.27
N GLN A 148 0.07 -6.55 20.09
CA GLN A 148 0.15 -5.85 18.81
C GLN A 148 -1.05 -4.90 18.67
N PHE A 149 -0.85 -3.72 18.08
CA PHE A 149 -1.97 -2.81 17.83
C PHE A 149 -2.98 -3.47 16.87
N PRO A 150 -4.25 -3.64 17.27
CA PRO A 150 -5.22 -4.38 16.48
C PRO A 150 -5.60 -3.61 15.22
N CYS A 151 -5.26 -4.19 14.06
CA CYS A 151 -5.52 -3.60 12.74
C CYS A 151 -6.31 -4.53 11.82
N TRP A 152 -6.97 -3.94 10.82
CA TRP A 152 -7.34 -4.60 9.57
C TRP A 152 -6.24 -4.34 8.53
N LYS A 153 -6.04 -5.30 7.64
CA LYS A 153 -5.31 -5.06 6.40
C LYS A 153 -6.21 -4.28 5.46
N ALA A 154 -5.66 -3.27 4.82
CA ALA A 154 -6.39 -2.38 3.93
C ALA A 154 -5.66 -2.30 2.59
N LEU A 155 -6.39 -2.47 1.48
CA LEU A 155 -5.85 -2.30 0.13
C LEU A 155 -6.55 -1.13 -0.54
N GLU A 156 -5.78 -0.08 -0.80
CA GLU A 156 -6.24 1.14 -1.46
C GLU A 156 -5.99 1.05 -2.97
N SER A 157 -6.99 1.45 -3.76
CA SER A 157 -6.86 1.80 -5.17
C SER A 157 -7.70 3.05 -5.48
N GLU A 158 -7.83 3.41 -6.76
CA GLU A 158 -8.67 4.52 -7.24
C GLU A 158 -10.13 4.35 -6.81
N ARG A 159 -10.56 3.11 -6.60
CA ARG A 159 -11.94 2.74 -6.26
C ARG A 159 -12.28 2.91 -4.78
N GLY A 160 -11.29 3.10 -3.91
CA GLY A 160 -11.48 3.12 -2.46
C GLY A 160 -10.62 2.08 -1.76
N VAL A 161 -11.05 1.66 -0.56
CA VAL A 161 -10.29 0.76 0.31
C VAL A 161 -11.06 -0.52 0.56
N LEU A 162 -10.45 -1.68 0.27
CA LEU A 162 -10.96 -2.98 0.71
C LEU A 162 -10.30 -3.35 2.05
N LEU A 163 -11.11 -3.82 2.99
CA LEU A 163 -10.67 -4.17 4.35
C LEU A 163 -10.71 -5.68 4.57
N PHE A 164 -9.67 -6.21 5.21
CA PHE A 164 -9.50 -7.63 5.47
C PHE A 164 -9.11 -7.87 6.93
N SER A 165 -9.80 -8.80 7.58
CA SER A 165 -9.53 -9.23 8.94
C SER A 165 -8.52 -10.39 9.00
N GLU A 166 -7.99 -10.63 10.20
CA GLU A 166 -7.12 -11.78 10.50
C GLU A 166 -7.90 -13.09 10.70
N THR A 167 -9.22 -13.09 10.51
CA THR A 167 -10.02 -14.32 10.51
C THR A 167 -9.70 -15.17 9.29
N GLU A 168 -10.06 -16.45 9.32
CA GLU A 168 -9.88 -17.34 8.15
C GLU A 168 -10.62 -16.83 6.91
N ASN A 169 -11.80 -16.22 7.09
CA ASN A 169 -12.54 -15.61 6.00
C ASN A 169 -11.82 -14.39 5.45
N GLY A 170 -11.31 -13.50 6.30
CA GLY A 170 -10.57 -12.32 5.88
C GLY A 170 -9.26 -12.67 5.17
N LYS A 171 -8.49 -13.62 5.71
CA LYS A 171 -7.30 -14.15 5.06
C LYS A 171 -7.61 -14.77 3.69
N LEU A 172 -8.69 -15.54 3.58
CA LEU A 172 -9.11 -16.11 2.30
C LEU A 172 -9.61 -15.03 1.32
N ALA A 173 -10.33 -14.02 1.79
CA ALA A 173 -10.78 -12.89 0.98
C ALA A 173 -9.58 -12.10 0.42
N PHE A 174 -8.58 -11.82 1.27
CA PHE A 174 -7.34 -11.17 0.87
C PHE A 174 -6.62 -11.97 -0.23
N ARG A 175 -6.40 -13.28 -0.02
CA ARG A 175 -5.78 -14.15 -1.03
C ARG A 175 -6.56 -14.20 -2.34
N LYS A 176 -7.89 -14.29 -2.27
CA LYS A 176 -8.75 -14.28 -3.46
C LYS A 176 -8.68 -12.95 -4.22
N TYR A 177 -8.62 -11.82 -3.51
CA TYR A 177 -8.50 -10.51 -4.16
C TYR A 177 -7.14 -10.36 -4.82
N TRP A 178 -6.08 -10.79 -4.16
CA TRP A 178 -4.74 -10.80 -4.76
C TRP A 178 -4.70 -11.65 -6.03
N GLN A 179 -5.25 -12.88 -5.98
CA GLN A 179 -5.37 -13.72 -7.16
C GLN A 179 -6.22 -13.07 -8.27
N TYR A 180 -7.30 -12.38 -7.91
CA TYR A 180 -8.14 -11.65 -8.86
C TYR A 180 -7.35 -10.54 -9.56
N LEU A 181 -6.52 -9.79 -8.84
CA LEU A 181 -5.62 -8.79 -9.44
C LEU A 181 -4.56 -9.45 -10.34
N THR A 182 -3.92 -10.52 -9.87
CA THR A 182 -2.92 -11.26 -10.67
C THR A 182 -3.51 -11.81 -11.96
N ASP A 183 -4.74 -12.34 -11.91
CA ASP A 183 -5.46 -12.88 -13.06
C ASP A 183 -5.77 -11.80 -14.11
N HIS A 184 -6.07 -10.58 -13.67
CA HIS A 184 -6.57 -9.49 -14.52
C HIS A 184 -5.54 -8.38 -14.79
N PHE A 185 -4.30 -8.50 -14.33
CA PHE A 185 -3.28 -7.44 -14.39
C PHE A 185 -3.05 -6.86 -15.78
N PHE A 186 -3.04 -7.71 -16.82
CA PHE A 186 -2.85 -7.28 -18.21
C PHE A 186 -4.18 -7.15 -19.00
N ASP A 187 -5.33 -7.33 -18.35
CA ASP A 187 -6.63 -7.23 -19.02
C ASP A 187 -6.94 -5.75 -19.30
N PRO A 188 -7.08 -5.33 -20.57
CA PRO A 188 -7.31 -3.92 -20.90
C PRO A 188 -8.66 -3.36 -20.41
N LYS A 189 -9.59 -4.23 -19.96
CA LYS A 189 -10.86 -3.83 -19.37
C LYS A 189 -10.78 -3.73 -17.84
N PHE A 190 -9.67 -4.13 -17.24
CA PHE A 190 -9.42 -4.05 -15.81
C PHE A 190 -8.24 -3.10 -15.55
N HIS A 191 -8.55 -1.90 -15.09
CA HIS A 191 -7.52 -0.87 -14.86
C HIS A 191 -7.50 -0.47 -13.38
N ILE A 192 -6.34 -0.65 -12.77
CA ILE A 192 -5.91 -0.04 -11.51
C ILE A 192 -4.49 0.48 -11.75
N GLU A 193 -4.20 1.71 -11.38
CA GLU A 193 -2.90 2.35 -11.59
C GLU A 193 -1.96 2.11 -10.42
N PHE A 194 -2.54 1.99 -9.22
CA PHE A 194 -1.78 1.67 -8.03
C PHE A 194 -2.54 0.72 -7.10
N LEU A 195 -1.77 0.06 -6.23
CA LEU A 195 -2.29 -0.67 -5.09
C LEU A 195 -1.40 -0.38 -3.89
N ASN A 196 -1.97 0.12 -2.79
CA ASN A 196 -1.23 0.39 -1.57
C ASN A 196 -1.79 -0.45 -0.42
N GLU A 197 -0.92 -1.16 0.28
CA GLU A 197 -1.27 -1.92 1.48
C GLU A 197 -1.07 -1.04 2.72
N TYR A 198 -2.08 -1.00 3.58
CA TYR A 198 -2.05 -0.28 4.86
C TYR A 198 -2.48 -1.18 6.00
N HIS A 199 -2.05 -0.80 7.21
CA HIS A 199 -2.67 -1.24 8.45
C HIS A 199 -3.58 -0.14 8.98
N VAL A 200 -4.88 -0.42 9.03
CA VAL A 200 -5.92 0.50 9.53
C VAL A 200 -6.39 0.01 10.90
N PRO A 201 -6.51 0.88 11.91
CA PRO A 201 -6.81 0.44 13.27
C PRO A 201 -8.27 0.01 13.42
N LYS A 202 -8.53 -1.04 14.21
CA LYS A 202 -9.87 -1.62 14.39
C LYS A 202 -10.86 -0.71 15.12
N PHE A 203 -10.39 0.33 15.82
CA PHE A 203 -11.29 1.30 16.46
C PHE A 203 -12.05 2.14 15.42
N MET A 204 -11.68 2.05 14.13
CA MET A 204 -12.46 2.58 13.00
C MET A 204 -13.72 1.72 12.72
N ASP A 205 -14.41 1.33 13.80
CA ASP A 205 -15.60 0.47 13.82
C ASP A 205 -16.77 0.97 12.94
N PRO A 206 -16.96 2.28 12.68
CA PRO A 206 -17.92 2.74 11.68
C PRO A 206 -17.74 2.13 10.28
N TYR A 207 -16.55 1.59 9.97
CA TYR A 207 -16.24 0.92 8.71
C TYR A 207 -16.17 -0.61 8.83
N ALA A 208 -16.53 -1.19 9.99
CA ALA A 208 -16.51 -2.63 10.21
C ALA A 208 -17.43 -3.40 9.24
N SER A 209 -18.49 -2.77 8.75
CA SER A 209 -19.40 -3.32 7.73
C SER A 209 -18.74 -3.53 6.36
N HIS A 210 -17.58 -2.91 6.10
CA HIS A 210 -16.79 -3.10 4.88
C HIS A 210 -15.78 -4.24 4.99
N VAL A 211 -15.54 -4.77 6.20
CA VAL A 211 -14.52 -5.79 6.44
C VAL A 211 -14.93 -7.12 5.83
N ASP A 212 -13.98 -7.75 5.15
CA ASP A 212 -14.09 -9.06 4.49
C ASP A 212 -15.16 -9.13 3.40
N ARG A 213 -15.72 -8.00 2.97
CA ARG A 213 -16.81 -7.97 1.96
C ARG A 213 -16.45 -8.71 0.70
N PHE A 214 -15.19 -8.63 0.25
CA PHE A 214 -14.72 -9.36 -0.93
C PHE A 214 -14.95 -10.88 -0.83
N TYR A 215 -15.01 -11.46 0.37
CA TYR A 215 -15.34 -12.86 0.59
C TYR A 215 -16.70 -13.25 -0.02
N ASP A 216 -17.67 -12.34 0.02
CA ASP A 216 -19.04 -12.55 -0.47
C ASP A 216 -19.08 -12.72 -2.00
N LEU A 217 -18.05 -12.25 -2.72
CA LEU A 217 -17.95 -12.42 -4.16
C LEU A 217 -17.59 -13.87 -4.49
N ARG A 218 -18.50 -14.53 -5.21
CA ARG A 218 -18.29 -15.85 -5.80
C ARG A 218 -17.43 -15.75 -7.06
N ILE A 219 -16.17 -15.40 -6.87
CA ILE A 219 -15.20 -15.24 -7.95
C ILE A 219 -14.71 -16.64 -8.37
N LYS A 220 -15.12 -17.06 -9.58
CA LYS A 220 -14.47 -18.18 -10.30
C LYS A 220 -13.08 -17.77 -10.80
N ARG A 221 -12.21 -18.71 -11.16
CA ARG A 221 -10.89 -18.38 -11.73
C ARG A 221 -10.99 -17.83 -13.15
N SER A 222 -10.00 -17.05 -13.58
CA SER A 222 -9.88 -16.51 -14.95
C SER A 222 -10.03 -17.56 -16.05
N ILE A 223 -9.41 -18.74 -15.87
CA ILE A 223 -9.45 -19.88 -16.81
C ILE A 223 -10.90 -20.40 -17.03
N GLU A 224 -11.82 -20.10 -16.13
CA GLU A 224 -13.20 -20.57 -16.14
C GLU A 224 -14.21 -19.48 -16.56
N ARG A 225 -13.75 -18.33 -17.07
CA ARG A 225 -14.59 -17.15 -17.33
C ARG A 225 -14.54 -16.67 -18.78
N GLU A 226 -15.69 -16.15 -19.23
CA GLU A 226 -15.82 -15.38 -20.47
C GLU A 226 -15.67 -13.85 -20.24
N SER A 227 -15.77 -13.37 -18.99
CA SER A 227 -15.67 -11.93 -18.65
C SER A 227 -15.24 -11.66 -17.18
N ILE A 228 -14.75 -10.44 -16.92
CA ILE A 228 -14.39 -9.94 -15.58
C ILE A 228 -15.65 -9.85 -14.72
N THR A 229 -15.57 -10.32 -13.46
CA THR A 229 -16.61 -10.08 -12.47
C THR A 229 -16.34 -8.75 -11.75
N PRO A 230 -17.13 -7.70 -11.96
CA PRO A 230 -16.89 -6.41 -11.32
C PRO A 230 -17.09 -6.51 -9.80
N ILE A 231 -16.22 -5.87 -9.05
CA ILE A 231 -16.37 -5.68 -7.60
C ILE A 231 -17.38 -4.54 -7.39
N PRO A 232 -18.47 -4.72 -6.62
CA PRO A 232 -19.43 -3.65 -6.37
C PRO A 232 -18.82 -2.48 -5.61
N GLN A 233 -19.27 -1.25 -5.86
CA GLN A 233 -18.66 -0.03 -5.28
C GLN A 233 -18.87 0.06 -3.77
N GLU A 234 -19.97 -0.47 -3.26
CA GLU A 234 -20.32 -0.52 -1.84
C GLU A 234 -19.42 -1.44 -1.01
N PHE A 235 -18.53 -2.20 -1.66
CA PHE A 235 -17.53 -3.01 -0.97
C PHE A 235 -16.37 -2.14 -0.47
N PHE A 236 -16.12 -1.01 -1.13
CA PHE A 236 -15.02 -0.12 -0.84
C PHE A 236 -15.41 0.89 0.24
N ALA A 237 -14.56 1.00 1.27
CA ALA A 237 -14.58 2.12 2.19
C ALA A 237 -13.94 3.37 1.54
N PRO A 238 -14.17 4.58 2.08
CA PRO A 238 -13.56 5.81 1.58
C PRO A 238 -12.03 5.76 1.60
N ARG A 239 -11.38 6.43 0.63
CA ARG A 239 -9.91 6.46 0.52
C ARG A 239 -9.25 7.11 1.73
N GLU A 240 -9.88 8.12 2.30
CA GLU A 240 -9.38 8.85 3.45
C GLU A 240 -9.18 7.97 4.69
N LEU A 241 -9.79 6.79 4.74
CA LEU A 241 -9.60 5.82 5.82
C LEU A 241 -8.13 5.45 6.01
N VAL A 242 -7.33 5.40 4.94
CA VAL A 242 -5.90 5.05 5.03
C VAL A 242 -5.09 6.06 5.86
N ARG A 243 -5.59 7.31 6.01
CA ARG A 243 -4.99 8.35 6.85
C ARG A 243 -5.01 8.02 8.34
N THR A 244 -5.77 7.00 8.76
CA THR A 244 -5.84 6.54 10.15
C THR A 244 -4.75 5.53 10.50
N GLY A 245 -3.98 5.09 9.50
CA GLY A 245 -3.04 4.00 9.60
C GLY A 245 -1.70 4.29 8.94
N PHE A 246 -0.98 3.22 8.60
CA PHE A 246 0.36 3.29 8.00
C PHE A 246 0.45 2.43 6.76
N CYS A 247 1.09 2.98 5.73
CA CYS A 247 1.45 2.23 4.54
C CYS A 247 2.46 1.14 4.91
N GLN A 248 2.22 -0.07 4.45
CA GLN A 248 3.12 -1.22 4.54
C GLN A 248 3.90 -1.37 3.23
N GLN A 249 3.21 -1.20 2.10
CA GLN A 249 3.78 -1.43 0.78
C GLN A 249 3.01 -0.67 -0.29
N ARG A 250 3.72 -0.27 -1.35
CA ARG A 250 3.14 0.37 -2.53
C ARG A 250 3.48 -0.44 -3.77
N PHE A 251 2.51 -0.55 -4.67
CA PHE A 251 2.65 -1.22 -5.94
C PHE A 251 2.20 -0.26 -7.06
N ASP A 252 3.08 -0.04 -8.02
CA ASP A 252 2.69 0.49 -9.33
C ASP A 252 2.03 -0.65 -10.11
N MET A 253 0.77 -0.46 -10.50
CA MET A 253 -0.03 -1.47 -11.18
C MET A 253 -0.13 -1.20 -12.69
N THR A 254 0.64 -0.26 -13.22
CA THR A 254 0.81 -0.07 -14.67
C THR A 254 1.24 -1.40 -15.30
N PRO A 255 0.61 -1.86 -16.40
CA PRO A 255 0.71 -3.23 -16.85
C PRO A 255 2.00 -3.51 -17.65
N THR A 256 3.14 -3.43 -16.95
CA THR A 256 4.49 -3.71 -17.44
C THR A 256 4.99 -5.06 -16.94
N GLY A 257 5.99 -5.63 -17.61
CA GLY A 257 6.63 -6.87 -17.17
C GLY A 257 7.29 -6.71 -15.80
N LYS A 258 7.99 -5.59 -15.59
CA LYS A 258 8.64 -5.24 -14.31
C LYS A 258 7.65 -5.07 -13.17
N ASN A 259 6.55 -4.36 -13.39
CA ASN A 259 5.56 -4.16 -12.33
C ASN A 259 4.82 -5.46 -12.01
N TYR A 260 4.52 -6.29 -13.01
CA TYR A 260 3.95 -7.62 -12.76
C TYR A 260 4.89 -8.51 -11.98
N GLU A 261 6.20 -8.50 -12.28
CA GLU A 261 7.19 -9.21 -11.47
C GLU A 261 7.15 -8.69 -10.03
N LEU A 262 7.30 -7.39 -9.79
CA LEU A 262 7.28 -6.83 -8.43
C LEU A 262 5.98 -7.16 -7.68
N PHE A 263 4.84 -7.12 -8.37
CA PHE A 263 3.53 -7.43 -7.80
C PHE A 263 3.33 -8.93 -7.51
N ALA A 264 3.72 -9.80 -8.45
CA ALA A 264 3.52 -11.25 -8.34
C ALA A 264 4.61 -11.97 -7.53
N VAL A 265 5.85 -11.47 -7.59
CA VAL A 265 7.06 -12.03 -6.93
C VAL A 265 7.33 -11.35 -5.59
N GLY A 266 7.07 -10.04 -5.47
CA GLY A 266 7.27 -9.26 -4.24
C GLY A 266 6.52 -9.81 -3.03
N MET A 267 5.59 -10.76 -3.25
CA MET A 267 4.92 -11.52 -2.23
C MET A 267 5.26 -13.03 -2.25
N HIS A 268 6.56 -13.39 -2.22
CA HIS A 268 7.02 -14.76 -1.92
C HIS A 268 6.38 -15.42 -0.68
N ILE A 269 5.68 -14.64 0.15
CA ILE A 269 4.96 -15.12 1.33
C ILE A 269 3.65 -15.83 0.99
N TYR A 270 3.06 -15.59 -0.18
CA TYR A 270 1.91 -16.33 -0.68
C TYR A 270 2.31 -17.26 -1.82
N LYS A 271 2.93 -18.40 -1.48
CA LYS A 271 3.18 -19.54 -2.40
C LYS A 271 1.91 -20.09 -3.07
N GLU A 272 0.73 -19.53 -2.75
CA GLU A 272 -0.59 -19.92 -3.21
C GLU A 272 -1.09 -19.11 -4.41
N ILE A 273 -0.46 -17.98 -4.76
CA ILE A 273 -0.85 -17.19 -5.95
C ILE A 273 -0.43 -17.95 -7.20
N LYS A 274 -1.36 -18.03 -8.15
CA LYS A 274 -1.24 -18.83 -9.37
C LYS A 274 -1.14 -17.90 -10.57
N VAL A 275 -0.02 -17.99 -11.28
CA VAL A 275 0.21 -17.22 -12.51
C VAL A 275 -0.30 -18.01 -13.71
N THR A 276 -1.23 -17.44 -14.49
CA THR A 276 -1.69 -18.08 -15.73
C THR A 276 -0.55 -18.14 -16.75
N LEU A 277 -0.60 -19.11 -17.68
CA LEU A 277 0.40 -19.21 -18.74
C LEU A 277 0.46 -17.94 -19.60
N ASP A 278 -0.69 -17.34 -19.89
CA ASP A 278 -0.77 -16.13 -20.70
C ASP A 278 -0.15 -14.92 -19.98
N ASN A 279 -0.45 -14.72 -18.69
CA ASN A 279 0.19 -13.63 -17.92
C ASN A 279 1.67 -13.89 -17.73
N TYR A 280 2.10 -15.14 -17.53
CA TYR A 280 3.53 -15.50 -17.51
C TYR A 280 4.22 -15.14 -18.83
N ARG A 281 3.62 -15.53 -19.96
CA ARG A 281 4.17 -15.30 -21.30
C ARG A 281 4.28 -13.82 -21.59
N LEU A 282 3.22 -13.07 -21.34
CA LEU A 282 3.17 -11.64 -21.57
C LEU A 282 4.16 -10.90 -20.66
N ALA A 283 4.15 -11.17 -19.35
CA ALA A 283 5.09 -10.56 -18.40
C ALA A 283 6.55 -10.85 -18.77
N SER A 284 6.89 -12.10 -19.12
CA SER A 284 8.25 -12.48 -19.49
C SER A 284 8.74 -11.73 -20.73
N LEU A 285 7.91 -11.61 -21.77
CA LEU A 285 8.29 -10.91 -23.00
C LEU A 285 8.40 -9.39 -22.78
N LEU A 286 7.48 -8.81 -22.01
CA LEU A 286 7.53 -7.39 -21.63
C LEU A 286 8.78 -7.08 -20.82
N HIS A 287 9.11 -7.91 -19.83
CA HIS A 287 10.30 -7.72 -19.01
C HIS A 287 11.59 -7.80 -19.81
N LEU A 288 11.67 -8.69 -20.81
CA LEU A 288 12.81 -8.73 -21.73
C LEU A 288 12.94 -7.42 -22.52
N CYS A 289 11.83 -6.83 -22.97
CA CYS A 289 11.83 -5.54 -23.67
C CYS A 289 12.25 -4.39 -22.75
N GLU A 290 11.72 -4.37 -21.52
CA GLU A 290 11.88 -3.28 -20.55
C GLU A 290 13.26 -3.31 -19.87
N CYS A 291 13.65 -4.46 -19.33
CA CYS A 291 14.84 -4.62 -18.50
C CYS A 291 16.02 -5.17 -19.30
N GLY A 292 15.79 -5.85 -20.44
CA GLY A 292 16.85 -6.53 -21.17
C GLY A 292 17.33 -7.82 -20.48
N GLU A 293 16.53 -8.42 -19.61
CA GLU A 293 16.87 -9.67 -18.93
C GLU A 293 15.62 -10.53 -18.64
N PRO A 294 15.75 -11.86 -18.49
CA PRO A 294 14.64 -12.73 -18.12
C PRO A 294 14.16 -12.52 -16.68
N ILE A 295 12.87 -12.76 -16.42
CA ILE A 295 12.34 -12.87 -15.05
C ILE A 295 12.79 -14.20 -14.44
N HIS A 296 13.48 -14.16 -13.29
CA HIS A 296 14.03 -15.37 -12.66
C HIS A 296 13.12 -16.01 -11.61
N HIS A 297 12.20 -15.25 -11.02
CA HIS A 297 11.44 -15.66 -9.84
C HIS A 297 9.95 -15.87 -10.11
N LEU A 298 9.56 -15.91 -11.38
CA LEU A 298 8.19 -16.12 -11.84
C LEU A 298 8.07 -17.48 -12.53
N SER A 299 6.97 -18.18 -12.32
CA SER A 299 6.69 -19.45 -12.99
C SER A 299 5.19 -19.61 -13.24
N PRO A 300 4.79 -20.24 -14.36
CA PRO A 300 3.38 -20.51 -14.63
C PRO A 300 2.81 -21.56 -13.66
N GLU A 301 1.50 -21.53 -13.47
CA GLU A 301 0.79 -22.52 -12.67
C GLU A 301 0.93 -23.94 -13.28
N LYS A 302 0.93 -24.97 -12.43
CA LYS A 302 0.82 -26.40 -12.79
C LYS A 302 2.05 -27.06 -13.44
N HIS A 303 3.27 -26.63 -13.14
CA HIS A 303 4.51 -27.22 -13.70
C HIS A 303 4.53 -27.21 -15.23
N GLN A 304 3.81 -26.26 -15.84
CA GLN A 304 3.90 -26.03 -17.28
C GLN A 304 5.33 -25.62 -17.62
N GLN A 305 5.86 -26.13 -18.73
CA GLN A 305 7.18 -25.74 -19.20
C GLN A 305 7.20 -24.24 -19.49
N CYS A 306 8.24 -23.55 -19.04
CA CYS A 306 8.50 -22.16 -19.37
C CYS A 306 8.80 -22.07 -20.87
N PRO A 307 7.89 -21.51 -21.70
CA PRO A 307 7.97 -21.64 -23.16
C PRO A 307 9.24 -21.04 -23.79
N TYR A 308 9.91 -20.12 -23.10
CA TYR A 308 11.06 -19.40 -23.63
C TYR A 308 12.39 -19.84 -23.00
N GLU A 309 12.38 -20.76 -22.03
CA GLU A 309 13.57 -21.08 -21.23
C GLU A 309 14.75 -21.57 -22.08
N ALA A 310 14.49 -22.45 -23.06
CA ALA A 310 15.53 -22.98 -23.93
C ALA A 310 16.19 -21.88 -24.79
N ASP A 311 15.37 -21.02 -25.41
CA ASP A 311 15.86 -19.94 -26.27
C ASP A 311 16.60 -18.86 -25.47
N LEU A 312 16.09 -18.50 -24.29
CA LEU A 312 16.76 -17.56 -23.39
C LEU A 312 18.08 -18.11 -22.88
N ASN A 313 18.16 -19.41 -22.57
CA ASN A 313 19.42 -20.06 -22.21
C ASN A 313 20.42 -20.06 -23.38
N ALA A 314 19.95 -20.30 -24.61
CA ALA A 314 20.81 -20.23 -25.80
C ALA A 314 21.36 -18.81 -26.05
N ILE A 315 20.54 -17.77 -25.84
CA ILE A 315 21.01 -16.38 -25.85
C ILE A 315 22.06 -16.17 -24.75
N ARG A 316 21.78 -16.62 -23.53
CA ARG A 316 22.72 -16.49 -22.40
C ARG A 316 24.08 -17.10 -22.72
N GLU A 317 24.09 -18.32 -23.24
CA GLU A 317 25.32 -19.04 -23.61
C GLU A 317 26.08 -18.35 -24.75
N LYS A 318 25.37 -17.91 -25.80
CA LYS A 318 25.97 -17.21 -26.95
C LYS A 318 26.70 -15.93 -26.55
N PHE A 319 26.25 -15.25 -25.50
CA PHE A 319 26.79 -13.98 -25.05
C PHE A 319 27.58 -14.07 -23.72
N TYR A 320 27.89 -15.26 -23.22
CA TYR A 320 28.50 -15.46 -21.90
C TYR A 320 29.80 -14.66 -21.65
N ASN A 321 30.65 -14.49 -22.66
CA ASN A 321 31.92 -13.74 -22.58
C ASN A 321 31.86 -12.37 -23.30
N LYS A 322 30.67 -11.87 -23.59
CA LYS A 322 30.45 -10.63 -24.34
C LYS A 322 30.01 -9.49 -23.41
N PRO A 323 30.07 -8.23 -23.85
CA PRO A 323 29.51 -7.11 -23.09
C PRO A 323 28.03 -7.34 -22.76
N SER A 324 27.60 -6.98 -21.55
CA SER A 324 26.21 -7.17 -21.10
C SER A 324 25.21 -6.48 -22.04
N GLU A 325 25.55 -5.30 -22.55
CA GLU A 325 24.73 -4.54 -23.49
C GLU A 325 24.36 -5.33 -24.76
N GLU A 326 25.28 -6.15 -25.29
CA GLU A 326 25.00 -7.00 -26.46
C GLU A 326 23.99 -8.10 -26.12
N GLN A 327 24.09 -8.68 -24.93
CA GLN A 327 23.18 -9.70 -24.44
C GLN A 327 21.79 -9.10 -24.17
N GLU A 328 21.74 -7.97 -23.49
CA GLU A 328 20.48 -7.27 -23.22
C GLU A 328 19.78 -6.87 -24.50
N LYS A 329 20.53 -6.39 -25.51
CA LYS A 329 19.99 -6.09 -26.84
C LYS A 329 19.38 -7.34 -27.49
N ALA A 330 20.06 -8.48 -27.42
CA ALA A 330 19.53 -9.75 -27.95
C ALA A 330 18.24 -10.18 -27.22
N TYR A 331 18.16 -9.98 -25.91
CA TYR A 331 16.93 -10.22 -25.15
C TYR A 331 15.79 -9.29 -25.55
N ARG A 332 16.05 -7.98 -25.71
CA ARG A 332 15.06 -7.01 -26.17
C ARG A 332 14.52 -7.37 -27.56
N GLU A 333 15.40 -7.70 -28.50
CA GLU A 333 15.02 -8.12 -29.86
C GLU A 333 14.16 -9.41 -29.85
N TYR A 334 14.52 -10.38 -29.00
CA TYR A 334 13.74 -11.60 -28.80
C TYR A 334 12.35 -11.29 -28.23
N GLY A 335 12.29 -10.49 -27.16
CA GLY A 335 11.06 -10.06 -26.51
C GLY A 335 10.11 -9.36 -27.49
N GLU A 336 10.60 -8.38 -28.24
CA GLU A 336 9.80 -7.63 -29.21
C GLU A 336 9.23 -8.52 -30.32
N LYS A 337 10.05 -9.43 -30.85
CA LYS A 337 9.63 -10.34 -31.92
C LYS A 337 8.46 -11.20 -31.45
N HIS A 338 8.62 -11.87 -30.31
CA HIS A 338 7.59 -12.76 -29.77
C HIS A 338 6.35 -11.99 -29.30
N LEU A 339 6.52 -10.77 -28.78
CA LEU A 339 5.40 -9.94 -28.35
C LEU A 339 4.54 -9.50 -29.54
N LYS A 340 5.16 -9.17 -30.68
CA LYS A 340 4.46 -8.87 -31.96
C LYS A 340 3.72 -10.09 -32.52
N GLU A 341 4.32 -11.27 -32.44
CA GLU A 341 3.77 -12.51 -32.99
C GLU A 341 2.64 -13.09 -32.12
N GLU A 342 2.81 -13.09 -30.80
CA GLU A 342 1.94 -13.79 -29.86
C GLU A 342 0.88 -12.89 -29.21
N PHE A 343 1.16 -11.59 -29.05
CA PHE A 343 0.27 -10.61 -28.42
C PHE A 343 0.12 -9.31 -29.25
N PRO A 344 -0.27 -9.40 -30.54
CA PRO A 344 -0.26 -8.27 -31.47
C PRO A 344 -1.13 -7.08 -31.02
N LEU A 345 -2.27 -7.36 -30.38
CA LEU A 345 -3.17 -6.32 -29.87
C LEU A 345 -2.57 -5.56 -28.67
N TYR A 346 -1.76 -6.24 -27.86
CA TYR A 346 -1.07 -5.62 -26.73
C TYR A 346 0.09 -4.76 -27.22
N TRP A 347 0.88 -5.30 -28.17
CA TRP A 347 1.98 -4.58 -28.81
C TRP A 347 1.52 -3.26 -29.47
N GLN A 348 0.40 -3.28 -30.20
CA GLN A 348 -0.16 -2.08 -30.82
C GLN A 348 -0.42 -0.96 -29.80
N LYS A 349 -0.96 -1.30 -28.63
CA LYS A 349 -1.22 -0.31 -27.56
C LYS A 349 0.06 0.29 -26.99
N ILE A 350 1.09 -0.53 -26.77
CA ILE A 350 2.40 -0.02 -26.31
C ILE A 350 2.98 0.94 -27.34
N ALA A 351 2.93 0.58 -28.62
CA ALA A 351 3.44 1.42 -29.71
C ALA A 351 2.68 2.76 -29.82
N GLU A 352 1.36 2.75 -29.62
CA GLU A 352 0.54 3.97 -29.59
C GLU A 352 0.93 4.91 -28.44
N HIS A 353 1.25 4.38 -27.25
CA HIS A 353 1.67 5.19 -26.08
C HIS A 353 3.14 5.65 -26.14
N GLN A 354 3.96 5.04 -27.00
CA GLN A 354 5.36 5.44 -27.24
C GLN A 354 5.50 6.49 -28.36
N THR A 355 4.41 6.87 -29.02
CA THR A 355 4.43 7.95 -30.02
C THR A 355 4.23 9.28 -29.29
N PRO A 356 5.20 10.23 -29.30
CA PRO A 356 4.97 11.55 -28.70
C PRO A 356 3.75 12.21 -29.35
N GLU A 357 2.92 12.88 -28.56
CA GLU A 357 1.95 13.87 -29.06
C GLU A 357 2.69 15.02 -29.76
N GLN A 358 3.20 14.78 -30.96
CA GLN A 358 3.58 15.79 -31.92
C GLN A 358 2.56 15.71 -33.05
N GLU A 359 1.48 16.49 -32.92
CA GLU A 359 0.72 17.16 -33.99
C GLU A 359 -0.70 17.55 -33.55
N LYS A 360 -0.85 18.41 -32.55
CA LYS A 360 -2.04 19.28 -32.44
C LYS A 360 -1.68 20.68 -31.95
N ALA A 361 -0.77 21.34 -32.67
CA ALA A 361 -0.69 22.81 -32.68
C ALA A 361 -1.23 23.32 -34.03
N THR A 362 -2.55 23.31 -34.20
CA THR A 362 -3.17 24.13 -35.25
C THR A 362 -3.12 25.58 -34.79
N THR A 363 -2.21 26.33 -35.37
CA THR A 363 -2.07 27.78 -35.21
C THR A 363 -3.41 28.45 -35.59
N PRO A 364 -4.02 29.28 -34.73
CA PRO A 364 -5.16 30.08 -35.17
C PRO A 364 -4.67 31.15 -36.15
N LYS A 365 -5.15 31.08 -37.39
CA LYS A 365 -5.00 32.17 -38.37
C LYS A 365 -5.75 33.40 -37.85
N ILE A 366 -5.00 34.39 -37.39
CA ILE A 366 -5.52 35.75 -37.19
C ILE A 366 -5.82 36.29 -38.60
N LYS A 367 -7.11 36.55 -38.88
CA LYS A 367 -7.50 37.41 -39.99
C LYS A 367 -7.43 38.85 -39.49
N ILE A 368 -6.73 39.66 -40.28
CA ILE A 368 -6.62 41.13 -40.18
C ILE A 368 -8.01 41.76 -40.23
#